data_AF-A0ABD6DYU9-F1
#
_entry.id   AF-A0ABD6DYU9-F1
#
_cell.length_a   1.000
_cell.length_b   1.000
_cell.length_c   1.000
_cell.angle_alpha   90.00
_cell.angle_beta   90.00
_cell.angle_gamma   90.00
#
_symmetry.space_group_name_H-M   'P 1'
#
loop_
_entity.id
_entity.type
_entity.pdbx_description
1 polymer ?
#
loop_
_entity_poly.entity_id
_entity_poly.type
_entity_poly.pdbx_seq_one_letter_code
_entity_poly.pdbx_strand_id
1 'polypeptide(L)'
;MTTLHITVGDRAQLREDTLQFIQSAEADELDKSDERAVLQFGTYDDLVDSLTPLRLDLIQAIAKERPSSMREAARLVDRDVSDVHADLKQLEVLGILELKEGGPGGAIRPVVPFDKIEMHIDYPLLDDVDVDSTPASAD
;
A
#
# COMPACT_ATOMS: atom_id res chain seq x y z
N MET A 1 -2.67 17.53 -2.33
CA MET A 1 -1.88 16.42 -2.92
C MET A 1 -2.37 15.16 -2.27
N THR A 2 -2.86 14.19 -3.03
CA THR A 2 -3.48 12.99 -2.46
C THR A 2 -2.40 12.02 -1.98
N THR A 3 -2.58 11.47 -0.78
CA THR A 3 -1.57 10.61 -0.12
C THR A 3 -2.20 9.29 0.27
N LEU A 4 -1.54 8.19 -0.10
CA LEU A 4 -1.85 6.87 0.43
C LEU A 4 -0.94 6.61 1.64
N HIS A 5 -1.54 6.42 2.81
CA HIS A 5 -0.80 6.03 4.02
C HIS A 5 -0.82 4.51 4.15
N ILE A 6 0.36 3.91 4.27
CA ILE A 6 0.54 2.48 4.48
C ILE A 6 1.11 2.25 5.86
N THR A 7 0.45 1.40 6.65
CA THR A 7 0.92 1.02 7.99
C THR A 7 1.22 -0.47 8.07
N VAL A 8 2.25 -0.82 8.84
CA VAL A 8 2.63 -2.22 9.12
C VAL A 8 2.74 -2.43 10.62
N GLY A 9 2.03 -3.42 11.14
CA GLY A 9 2.13 -3.86 12.53
C GLY A 9 0.90 -4.64 12.99
N ASP A 10 0.92 -5.11 14.24
CA ASP A 10 -0.17 -5.93 14.80
C ASP A 10 -1.49 -5.13 14.83
N ARG A 11 -2.54 -5.76 14.29
CA ARG A 11 -3.91 -5.25 14.30
C ARG A 11 -4.41 -4.91 15.71
N ALA A 12 -3.85 -5.52 16.76
CA ALA A 12 -4.22 -5.26 18.15
C ALA A 12 -3.71 -3.92 18.69
N GLN A 13 -2.50 -3.46 18.32
CA GLN A 13 -1.97 -2.15 18.72
C GLN A 13 -2.41 -1.00 17.79
N LEU A 14 -2.67 -1.27 16.51
CA LEU A 14 -2.82 -0.21 15.51
C LEU A 14 -4.12 0.60 15.54
N ARG A 15 -5.10 0.21 16.37
CA ARG A 15 -6.38 0.94 16.43
C ARG A 15 -6.27 2.28 17.14
N GLU A 16 -5.26 2.46 17.99
CA GLU A 16 -5.03 3.69 18.76
C GLU A 16 -4.04 4.62 18.04
N ASP A 17 -2.96 4.08 17.47
CA ASP A 17 -1.94 4.85 16.76
C ASP A 17 -2.43 5.44 15.43
N THR A 18 -3.29 4.73 14.70
CA THR A 18 -3.86 5.24 13.44
C THR A 18 -4.69 6.52 13.69
N LEU A 19 -5.41 6.60 14.82
CA LEU A 19 -6.22 7.79 15.17
C LEU A 19 -5.35 8.94 15.70
N GLN A 20 -4.29 8.64 16.45
CA GLN A 20 -3.37 9.65 16.98
C GLN A 20 -2.46 10.24 15.89
N PHE A 21 -2.12 9.45 14.88
CA PHE A 21 -1.36 9.91 13.72
C PHE A 21 -2.19 10.86 12.84
N ILE A 22 -3.45 10.53 12.59
CA ILE A 22 -4.36 11.42 11.83
C ILE A 22 -4.46 12.80 12.50
N GLN A 23 -4.52 12.87 13.83
CA GLN A 23 -4.58 14.13 14.57
C GLN A 23 -3.28 14.95 14.56
N SER A 24 -2.11 14.31 14.50
CA SER A 24 -0.82 15.02 14.51
C SER A 24 -0.46 15.59 13.13
N ALA A 25 -0.93 14.99 12.04
CA ALA A 25 -0.86 15.56 10.70
C ALA A 25 -1.95 16.64 10.43
N GLU A 26 -3.08 16.61 11.16
CA GLU A 26 -4.21 17.54 10.99
C GLU A 26 -4.04 18.94 11.64
N ALA A 27 -2.92 19.21 12.33
CA ALA A 27 -2.75 20.51 12.99
C ALA A 27 -2.57 21.70 12.02
N ASP A 28 -2.45 21.47 10.70
CA ASP A 28 -2.10 22.56 9.78
C ASP A 28 -2.90 22.63 8.46
N GLU A 29 -4.06 21.98 8.30
CA GLU A 29 -5.14 22.40 7.37
C GLU A 29 -6.25 21.33 7.24
N LEU A 30 -7.41 21.62 7.83
CA LEU A 30 -8.63 20.84 7.63
C LEU A 30 -9.32 21.27 6.33
N ASP A 31 -9.05 20.56 5.24
CA ASP A 31 -10.02 20.44 4.15
C ASP A 31 -10.58 19.01 4.15
N LYS A 32 -11.87 18.89 4.48
CA LYS A 32 -12.59 17.62 4.65
C LYS A 32 -12.92 16.93 3.31
N SER A 33 -12.06 17.09 2.31
CA SER A 33 -12.24 16.55 0.95
C SER A 33 -11.11 15.65 0.47
N ASP A 34 -10.00 15.55 1.22
CA ASP A 34 -9.01 14.49 1.00
C ASP A 34 -9.53 13.21 1.68
N GLU A 35 -10.19 12.35 0.90
CA GLU A 35 -10.44 10.95 1.28
C GLU A 35 -9.09 10.31 1.65
N ARG A 36 -8.81 10.23 2.96
CA ARG A 36 -7.59 9.64 3.50
C ARG A 36 -7.60 8.15 3.23
N ALA A 37 -6.94 7.73 2.16
CA ALA A 37 -6.75 6.32 1.85
C ALA A 37 -5.68 5.74 2.79
N VAL A 38 -6.08 4.77 3.61
CA VAL A 38 -5.20 4.05 4.53
C VAL A 38 -5.21 2.57 4.15
N LEU A 39 -4.02 1.98 3.97
CA LEU A 39 -3.83 0.56 3.73
C LEU A 39 -2.97 -0.04 4.84
N GLN A 40 -3.46 -1.10 5.50
CA GLN A 40 -2.77 -1.74 6.61
C GLN A 40 -2.31 -3.15 6.24
N PHE A 41 -1.04 -3.45 6.51
CA PHE A 41 -0.48 -4.79 6.49
C PHE A 41 -0.29 -5.31 7.92
N GLY A 42 -0.50 -6.61 8.12
CA GLY A 42 -0.34 -7.23 9.43
C GLY A 42 1.13 -7.42 9.80
N THR A 43 1.97 -7.74 8.81
CA THR A 43 3.40 -7.99 8.99
C THR A 43 4.23 -7.30 7.90
N TYR A 44 5.52 -7.13 8.17
CA TYR A 44 6.46 -6.62 7.17
C TYR A 44 6.57 -7.56 5.96
N ASP A 45 6.49 -8.87 6.19
CA ASP A 45 6.49 -9.87 5.12
C ASP A 45 5.29 -9.69 4.18
N ASP A 46 4.09 -9.45 4.73
CA ASP A 46 2.89 -9.16 3.93
C ASP A 46 3.07 -7.89 3.08
N LEU A 47 3.72 -6.86 3.64
CA LEU A 47 4.02 -5.62 2.91
C LEU A 47 4.94 -5.90 1.73
N VAL A 48 6.09 -6.56 1.94
CA VAL A 48 7.10 -6.74 0.88
C VAL A 48 6.64 -7.73 -0.18
N ASP A 49 5.83 -8.72 0.17
CA ASP A 49 5.21 -9.64 -0.78
C ASP A 49 4.13 -8.95 -1.63
N SER A 50 3.46 -7.94 -1.06
CA SER A 50 2.40 -7.17 -1.72
C SER A 50 2.95 -6.00 -2.55
N LEU A 51 3.95 -5.29 -2.04
CA LEU A 51 4.56 -4.11 -2.62
C LEU A 51 6.05 -4.33 -2.87
N THR A 52 6.33 -5.28 -3.75
CA THR A 52 7.68 -5.53 -4.25
C THR A 52 8.26 -4.29 -4.93
N PRO A 53 9.60 -4.14 -5.01
CA PRO A 53 10.22 -3.04 -5.73
C PRO A 53 9.70 -2.87 -7.16
N LEU A 54 9.49 -3.97 -7.89
CA LEU A 54 8.95 -3.95 -9.25
C LEU A 54 7.51 -3.41 -9.33
N ARG A 55 6.70 -3.62 -8.30
CA ARG A 55 5.34 -3.06 -8.22
C ARG A 55 5.38 -1.58 -7.86
N LEU A 56 6.28 -1.16 -6.99
CA LEU A 56 6.50 0.26 -6.69
C LEU A 56 6.95 1.03 -7.94
N ASP A 57 7.88 0.47 -8.71
CA ASP A 57 8.31 1.02 -9.99
C ASP A 57 7.14 1.13 -10.99
N LEU A 58 6.29 0.10 -11.05
CA LEU A 58 5.09 0.10 -11.89
C LEU A 58 4.09 1.19 -11.47
N ILE A 59 3.81 1.33 -10.16
CA ILE A 59 2.95 2.39 -9.62
C ILE A 59 3.49 3.76 -10.01
N GLN A 60 4.80 3.98 -9.84
CA GLN A 60 5.44 5.25 -10.17
C GLN A 60 5.37 5.56 -11.67
N ALA A 61 5.64 4.57 -12.53
CA ALA A 61 5.53 4.73 -13.98
C ALA A 61 4.10 5.09 -14.41
N ILE A 62 3.09 4.45 -13.81
CA ILE A 62 1.68 4.74 -14.12
C ILE A 62 1.29 6.14 -13.65
N ALA A 63 1.68 6.55 -12.45
CA ALA A 63 1.38 7.88 -11.91
C ALA A 63 2.00 8.99 -12.77
N LYS A 64 3.23 8.77 -13.24
CA LYS A 64 4.00 9.74 -14.03
C LYS A 64 3.51 9.84 -15.48
N GLU A 65 3.43 8.70 -16.17
CA GLU A 65 3.24 8.67 -17.63
C GLU A 65 1.77 8.46 -18.03
N ARG A 66 0.90 8.09 -17.08
CA ARG A 66 -0.55 7.91 -17.28
C ARG A 66 -0.88 7.07 -18.52
N PRO A 67 -0.36 5.83 -18.61
CA PRO A 67 -0.52 4.97 -19.79
C PRO A 67 -1.99 4.81 -20.14
N SER A 68 -2.30 4.68 -21.43
CA SER A 68 -3.67 4.51 -21.93
C SER A 68 -4.20 3.07 -21.83
N SER A 69 -3.32 2.11 -21.53
CA SER A 69 -3.67 0.69 -21.41
C SER A 69 -2.69 -0.09 -20.53
N MET A 70 -3.11 -1.27 -20.04
CA MET A 70 -2.21 -2.21 -19.34
C MET A 70 -0.98 -2.61 -20.15
N ARG A 71 -1.14 -2.79 -21.48
CA ARG A 71 -0.02 -3.12 -22.37
C ARG A 71 1.00 -1.99 -22.47
N GLU A 72 0.52 -0.76 -22.41
CA GLU A 72 1.39 0.40 -22.40
C GLU A 72 2.12 0.52 -21.07
N ALA A 73 1.43 0.30 -19.94
CA ALA A 73 2.08 0.22 -18.63
C ALA A 73 3.22 -0.81 -18.62
N ALA A 74 3.02 -1.99 -19.21
CA ALA A 74 4.07 -3.01 -19.32
C ALA A 74 5.28 -2.56 -20.15
N ARG A 75 5.04 -1.83 -21.25
CA ARG A 75 6.13 -1.24 -22.08
C ARG A 75 6.90 -0.15 -21.33
N LEU A 76 6.25 0.63 -20.47
CA LEU A 76 6.91 1.69 -19.71
C LEU A 76 7.96 1.14 -18.73
N VAL A 77 7.73 -0.06 -18.20
CA VAL A 77 8.63 -0.73 -17.25
C VAL A 77 9.49 -1.82 -17.89
N ASP A 78 9.43 -2.00 -19.22
CA ASP A 78 10.14 -3.05 -19.97
C ASP A 78 9.93 -4.47 -19.39
N ARG A 79 8.66 -4.81 -19.08
CA ARG A 79 8.28 -6.12 -18.52
C ARG A 79 7.22 -6.82 -19.36
N ASP A 80 7.12 -8.13 -19.17
CA ASP A 80 6.11 -8.96 -19.81
C ASP A 80 4.68 -8.57 -19.41
N VAL A 81 3.78 -8.57 -20.39
CA VAL A 81 2.39 -8.12 -20.22
C VAL A 81 1.61 -8.99 -19.24
N SER A 82 1.86 -10.31 -19.21
CA SER A 82 1.20 -11.23 -18.28
C SER A 82 1.49 -10.88 -16.83
N ASP A 83 2.75 -10.60 -16.54
CA ASP A 83 3.23 -10.35 -15.18
C ASP A 83 2.73 -8.99 -14.70
N VAL A 84 2.82 -7.98 -15.58
CA VAL A 84 2.29 -6.64 -15.29
C VAL A 84 0.78 -6.69 -15.12
N HIS A 85 0.05 -7.51 -15.89
CA HIS A 85 -1.39 -7.66 -15.70
C HIS A 85 -1.73 -8.28 -14.33
N ALA A 86 -0.99 -9.30 -13.91
CA ALA A 86 -1.16 -9.89 -12.58
C ALA A 86 -0.86 -8.86 -11.47
N ASP A 87 0.24 -8.12 -11.60
CA ASP A 87 0.62 -7.05 -10.67
C ASP A 87 -0.45 -5.96 -10.60
N LEU A 88 -0.93 -5.46 -11.75
CA LEU A 88 -1.99 -4.45 -11.82
C LEU A 88 -3.28 -4.91 -11.13
N LYS A 89 -3.64 -6.19 -11.27
CA LYS A 89 -4.81 -6.75 -10.61
C LYS A 89 -4.63 -6.86 -9.10
N GLN A 90 -3.46 -7.26 -8.63
CA GLN A 90 -3.16 -7.27 -7.20
C GLN A 90 -3.18 -5.87 -6.60
N LEU A 91 -2.60 -4.88 -7.29
CA LEU A 91 -2.60 -3.49 -6.86
C LEU A 91 -4.01 -2.85 -6.84
N GLU A 92 -4.88 -3.26 -7.77
CA GLU A 92 -6.29 -2.88 -7.75
C GLU A 92 -7.02 -3.43 -6.52
N VAL A 93 -6.79 -4.69 -6.18
CA VAL A 93 -7.40 -5.32 -4.99
C VAL A 93 -6.95 -4.63 -3.70
N LEU A 94 -5.71 -4.16 -3.64
CA LEU A 94 -5.18 -3.38 -2.51
C LEU A 94 -5.70 -1.93 -2.48
N GLY A 95 -6.41 -1.47 -3.52
CA GLY A 95 -6.90 -0.10 -3.62
C GLY A 95 -5.81 0.94 -3.91
N ILE A 96 -4.62 0.50 -4.37
CA ILE A 96 -3.49 1.38 -4.67
C ILE A 96 -3.65 2.04 -6.05
N LEU A 97 -4.36 1.37 -6.95
CA LEU A 97 -4.74 1.89 -8.25
C LEU A 97 -6.15 1.44 -8.64
N GLU A 98 -6.70 2.06 -9.67
CA GLU A 98 -7.98 1.71 -10.27
C GLU A 98 -7.78 1.27 -11.72
N LEU A 99 -8.47 0.21 -12.16
CA LEU A 99 -8.53 -0.16 -13.57
C LEU A 99 -9.81 0.39 -14.20
N LYS A 100 -9.67 1.45 -15.00
CA LYS A 100 -10.79 2.12 -15.67
C LYS A 100 -11.00 1.59 -17.07
N GLU A 101 -12.24 1.25 -17.40
CA GLU A 101 -12.66 0.99 -18.76
C GLU A 101 -12.76 2.29 -19.58
N GLY A 102 -12.82 2.17 -20.90
CA GLY A 102 -13.02 3.33 -21.80
C GLY A 102 -11.75 4.01 -22.30
N GLY A 103 -10.59 3.34 -22.21
CA GLY A 103 -9.39 3.77 -22.93
C GLY A 103 -9.54 3.68 -24.45
N PRO A 104 -8.56 4.19 -25.23
CA PRO A 104 -8.58 4.10 -26.69
C PRO A 104 -8.83 2.66 -27.17
N GLY A 105 -9.82 2.47 -28.05
CA GLY A 105 -10.20 1.15 -28.54
C GLY A 105 -10.82 0.22 -27.48
N GLY A 106 -11.34 0.77 -26.38
CA GLY A 106 -11.93 -0.02 -25.28
C GLY A 106 -10.90 -0.63 -24.33
N ALA A 107 -9.65 -0.17 -24.38
CA ALA A 107 -8.60 -0.67 -23.50
C ALA A 107 -8.88 -0.33 -22.03
N ILE A 108 -8.51 -1.24 -21.13
CA ILE A 108 -8.51 -1.00 -19.69
C ILE A 108 -7.25 -0.22 -19.32
N ARG A 109 -7.45 0.92 -18.66
CA ARG A 109 -6.41 1.86 -18.26
C ARG A 109 -6.16 1.80 -16.75
N PRO A 110 -4.92 1.55 -16.29
CA PRO A 110 -4.58 1.72 -14.89
C PRO A 110 -4.43 3.20 -14.53
N VAL A 111 -4.94 3.59 -13.36
CA VAL A 111 -4.88 4.97 -12.84
C VAL A 111 -4.51 4.90 -11.36
N VAL A 112 -3.45 5.60 -10.97
CA VAL A 112 -3.07 5.79 -9.57
C VAL A 112 -3.70 7.10 -9.08
N PRO A 113 -4.61 7.08 -8.10
CA PRO A 113 -5.30 8.29 -7.63
C PRO A 113 -4.51 9.08 -6.56
N PHE A 114 -3.25 8.71 -6.32
CA PHE A 114 -2.38 9.26 -5.29
C PHE A 114 -1.14 9.92 -5.90
N ASP A 115 -0.70 11.03 -5.29
CA ASP A 115 0.53 11.73 -5.64
C ASP A 115 1.76 11.13 -4.93
N LYS A 116 1.56 10.58 -3.72
CA LYS A 116 2.63 9.96 -2.91
C LYS A 116 2.11 8.81 -2.05
N ILE A 117 3.02 7.89 -1.72
CA ILE A 117 2.84 6.84 -0.72
C ILE A 117 3.72 7.18 0.48
N GLU A 118 3.13 7.21 1.67
CA GLU A 118 3.86 7.34 2.94
C GLU A 118 3.72 6.03 3.71
N MET A 119 4.86 5.43 4.09
CA MET A 119 4.90 4.14 4.77
C MET A 119 5.38 4.32 6.21
N HIS A 120 4.61 3.82 7.17
CA HIS A 120 4.99 3.70 8.57
C HIS A 120 5.07 2.23 8.95
N ILE A 121 6.27 1.82 9.36
CA ILE A 121 6.60 0.41 9.58
C ILE A 121 7.10 0.27 11.01
N ASP A 122 6.29 -0.36 11.85
CA ASP A 122 6.71 -0.80 13.16
C ASP A 122 7.27 -2.22 13.04
N TYR A 123 8.60 -2.30 12.91
CA TYR A 123 9.30 -3.58 12.76
C TYR A 123 9.92 -4.00 14.11
N PRO A 124 9.35 -5.00 14.81
CA PRO A 124 9.92 -5.47 16.05
C PRO A 124 11.27 -6.16 15.77
N LEU A 125 12.33 -5.70 16.44
CA LEU A 125 13.65 -6.34 16.40
C LEU A 125 13.79 -7.50 17.40
N LEU A 126 12.86 -7.55 18.34
CA LEU A 126 12.74 -8.59 19.35
C LEU A 126 11.33 -9.14 19.22
N ASP A 127 11.21 -10.45 19.09
CA ASP A 127 9.98 -11.12 19.48
C ASP A 127 9.87 -10.89 20.99
N ASP A 128 8.72 -10.46 21.52
CA ASP A 128 8.51 -10.50 22.97
C ASP A 128 8.53 -11.97 23.41
N VAL A 129 9.72 -12.48 23.69
CA VAL A 129 9.95 -13.83 24.20
C VAL A 129 9.59 -13.83 25.68
N ASP A 130 8.58 -14.63 26.01
CA ASP A 130 8.24 -15.15 27.34
C ASP A 130 7.66 -14.18 28.39
N VAL A 131 6.36 -13.93 28.28
CA VAL A 131 5.49 -13.76 29.48
C VAL A 131 4.60 -14.99 29.69
N ASP A 132 5.19 -16.20 29.65
CA ASP A 132 4.65 -17.31 30.45
C ASP A 132 5.68 -18.42 30.75
N SER A 133 6.90 -18.03 31.13
CA SER A 133 7.72 -18.91 31.97
C SER A 133 7.24 -18.78 33.42
N THR A 134 6.04 -19.28 33.72
CA THR A 134 5.69 -19.60 35.11
C THR A 134 6.58 -20.80 35.51
N PRO A 135 7.52 -20.64 36.47
CA PRO A 135 8.33 -21.76 36.89
C PRO A 135 7.42 -22.80 37.54
N ALA A 136 7.61 -24.05 37.13
CA ALA A 136 7.07 -25.22 37.81
C ALA A 136 7.28 -25.06 39.32
N SER A 137 6.21 -24.81 40.06
CA SER A 137 6.20 -25.00 41.50
C SER A 137 6.01 -26.49 41.75
N ALA A 138 7.12 -27.15 42.04
CA ALA A 138 7.13 -28.42 42.75
C ALA A 138 7.05 -28.11 44.25
N ASP A 139 5.97 -28.56 44.91
CA ASP A 139 5.94 -29.35 46.15
C ASP A 139 4.50 -29.49 46.67
#